data_AF-A0A813QH35-F1
#
_entry.id   AF-A0A813QH35-F1
#
_cell.length_a   1.000
_cell.length_b   1.000
_cell.length_c   1.000
_cell.angle_alpha   90.00
_cell.angle_beta   90.00
_cell.angle_gamma   90.00
#
_symmetry.space_group_name_H-M   'P 1'
#
loop_
_entity.id
_entity.type
_entity.pdbx_description
1 polymer ?
#
loop_
_entity_poly.entity_id
_entity_poly.type
_entity_poly.pdbx_seq_one_letter_code
_entity_poly.pdbx_strand_id
1 'polypeptide(L)'
;MSKLIPQPQPTFLIGNLKEIDSSHGLESLKRLHKLYGDIYRLTFFNKSFVVVCSQEIVNFVCDETKFDKNVSQALEELRAVAGDGLFTAHTSEPNWKLAHKILMPAFGPQTIRDMFPAMMDICTQLILRWERFAGEEIDVCDNLTRLTLDTIALCSFNYRFNSFYHNTMHRFVDAMINVLIESGKRVGRFSLQNTLMMTTARRYKNDIEYLHNLCDEIVKERREHPNNVNDLLNRMINGKDPETGYQLSDENIRYQMFTFLVAGHETTSGLLSFTLYYLLKNPHALQKAQAEVDLYNEITVDTLSKLKYIDAVLKETLRLQPTAPGFSLESKIGDIMLPGGYIVDKDDMILVLLSGLHRDPKWSKLAAIEVKSTFSRQNTDDKKYVQDLLWEDRHEIAKLYSNGARFYTCGSANKLGTSVKTCFIKIIAEITQCNEVEAGKILEEISLDRYSVDVFT
;
A
#
# COMPACT_ATOMS: atom_id res chain seq x y z
N MET A 1 -15.76 -18.82 25.79
CA MET A 1 -14.66 -18.61 26.77
C MET A 1 -13.63 -17.72 26.11
N SER A 2 -13.09 -16.75 26.86
CA SER A 2 -12.01 -15.90 26.36
C SER A 2 -10.72 -16.70 26.19
N LYS A 3 -9.96 -16.41 25.14
CA LYS A 3 -8.63 -16.96 24.88
C LYS A 3 -7.58 -15.90 25.20
N LEU A 4 -6.47 -16.35 25.78
CA LEU A 4 -5.30 -15.50 25.92
C LEU A 4 -4.69 -15.25 24.54
N ILE A 5 -4.29 -14.01 24.29
CA ILE A 5 -3.54 -13.65 23.08
C ILE A 5 -2.14 -14.28 23.17
N PRO A 6 -1.66 -14.99 22.12
CA PRO A 6 -0.31 -15.52 22.08
C PRO A 6 0.74 -14.41 22.29
N GLN A 7 1.78 -14.66 23.07
CA GLN A 7 2.84 -13.67 23.31
C GLN A 7 4.21 -14.34 23.51
N PRO A 8 5.32 -13.69 23.09
CA PRO A 8 6.64 -14.08 23.53
C PRO A 8 6.79 -13.87 25.03
N GLN A 9 7.58 -14.72 25.68
CA GLN A 9 7.82 -14.63 27.12
C GLN A 9 8.44 -13.26 27.45
N PRO A 10 7.76 -12.40 28.23
CA PRO A 10 8.28 -11.09 28.55
C PRO A 10 9.45 -11.21 29.52
N THR A 11 10.52 -10.47 29.26
CA THR A 11 11.64 -10.33 30.18
C THR A 11 11.30 -9.35 31.30
N PHE A 12 11.92 -9.53 32.47
CA PHE A 12 11.70 -8.65 33.62
C PHE A 12 12.00 -7.18 33.27
N LEU A 13 11.07 -6.27 33.61
CA LEU A 13 11.07 -4.82 33.38
C LEU A 13 10.92 -4.30 31.95
N ILE A 14 11.58 -4.91 30.96
CA ILE A 14 11.58 -4.39 29.57
C ILE A 14 10.61 -5.15 28.63
N GLY A 15 9.96 -6.20 29.12
CA GLY A 15 8.99 -6.99 28.36
C GLY A 15 9.63 -7.67 27.15
N ASN A 16 9.09 -7.42 25.96
CA ASN A 16 9.52 -7.98 24.67
C ASN A 16 10.43 -7.05 23.87
N LEU A 17 11.06 -6.04 24.49
CA LEU A 17 11.95 -5.10 23.79
C LEU A 17 13.06 -5.80 22.98
N LYS A 18 13.59 -6.93 23.48
CA LYS A 18 14.63 -7.72 22.79
C LYS A 18 14.14 -8.45 21.54
N GLU A 19 12.83 -8.59 21.35
CA GLU A 19 12.25 -9.24 20.17
C GLU A 19 12.24 -8.32 18.94
N ILE A 20 12.42 -7.02 19.14
CA ILE A 20 12.39 -6.00 18.10
C ILE A 20 13.80 -5.44 17.88
N ASP A 21 14.35 -5.68 16.70
CA ASP A 21 15.51 -4.94 16.22
C ASP A 21 15.07 -3.52 15.81
N SER A 22 15.62 -2.49 16.44
CA SER A 22 15.29 -1.09 16.13
C SER A 22 15.69 -0.66 14.72
N SER A 23 16.65 -1.36 14.09
CA SER A 23 17.06 -1.12 12.71
C SER A 23 16.24 -1.92 11.70
N HIS A 24 15.59 -3.01 12.14
CA HIS A 24 14.80 -3.92 11.31
C HIS A 24 13.45 -4.26 11.96
N GLY A 25 12.72 -3.24 12.41
CA GLY A 25 11.49 -3.40 13.18
C GLY A 25 10.41 -4.17 12.42
N LEU A 26 10.21 -3.87 11.14
CA LEU A 26 9.22 -4.56 10.30
C LEU A 26 9.54 -6.05 10.12
N GLU A 27 10.80 -6.41 9.89
CA GLU A 27 11.22 -7.81 9.74
C GLU A 27 11.08 -8.57 11.06
N SER A 28 11.32 -7.89 12.20
CA SER A 28 11.05 -8.45 13.52
C SER A 28 9.56 -8.78 13.70
N LEU A 29 8.66 -7.88 13.31
CA LEU A 29 7.21 -8.12 13.36
C LEU A 29 6.77 -9.25 12.42
N LYS A 30 7.30 -9.30 11.18
CA LYS A 30 7.02 -10.40 10.24
C LYS A 30 7.48 -11.76 10.78
N ARG A 31 8.65 -11.80 11.44
CA ARG A 31 9.15 -13.02 12.11
C ARG A 31 8.21 -13.46 13.23
N LEU A 32 7.77 -12.53 14.08
CA LEU A 32 6.85 -12.82 15.17
C LEU A 32 5.49 -13.29 14.66
N HIS A 33 4.96 -12.69 13.60
CA HIS A 33 3.75 -13.15 12.92
C HIS A 33 3.88 -14.62 12.45
N LYS A 34 5.02 -15.01 11.86
CA LYS A 34 5.27 -16.42 11.48
C LYS A 34 5.30 -17.37 12.67
N LEU A 35 5.69 -16.91 13.85
CA LEU A 35 5.81 -17.73 15.07
C LEU A 35 4.51 -17.83 15.87
N TYR A 36 3.78 -16.72 16.00
CA TYR A 36 2.61 -16.61 16.88
C TYR A 36 1.27 -16.56 16.13
N GLY A 37 1.30 -16.45 14.80
CA GLY A 37 0.11 -16.43 13.94
C GLY A 37 -0.46 -15.03 13.74
N ASP A 38 -1.75 -14.97 13.44
CA ASP A 38 -2.42 -13.75 12.96
C ASP A 38 -2.74 -12.72 14.04
N ILE A 39 -2.58 -13.08 15.31
CA ILE A 39 -2.72 -12.19 16.45
C ILE A 39 -1.69 -12.54 17.52
N TYR A 40 -0.96 -11.54 18.00
CA TYR A 40 -0.02 -11.72 19.09
C TYR A 40 0.18 -10.43 19.89
N ARG A 41 0.53 -10.57 21.16
CA ARG A 41 0.76 -9.46 22.09
C ARG A 41 2.27 -9.28 22.29
N LEU A 42 2.69 -8.02 22.32
CA LEU A 42 3.99 -7.57 22.77
C LEU A 42 3.78 -6.61 23.93
N THR A 43 4.61 -6.73 24.96
CA THR A 43 4.63 -5.83 26.10
C THR A 43 5.93 -5.06 26.08
N PHE A 44 5.87 -3.73 26.08
CA PHE A 44 7.06 -2.89 26.26
C PHE A 44 6.86 -2.08 27.54
N PHE A 45 7.68 -2.36 28.55
CA PHE A 45 7.51 -1.85 29.90
C PHE A 45 6.10 -2.16 30.45
N ASN A 46 5.25 -1.14 30.64
CA ASN A 46 3.87 -1.25 31.10
C ASN A 46 2.84 -1.09 29.97
N LYS A 47 3.28 -0.95 28.71
CA LYS A 47 2.39 -0.75 27.56
C LYS A 47 2.20 -2.07 26.80
N SER A 48 0.96 -2.33 26.42
CA SER A 48 0.57 -3.52 25.67
C SER A 48 0.29 -3.18 24.21
N PHE A 49 0.82 -4.00 23.31
CA PHE A 49 0.73 -3.84 21.86
C PHE A 49 0.21 -5.14 21.27
N VAL A 50 -0.98 -5.11 20.71
CA VAL A 50 -1.61 -6.27 20.08
C VAL A 50 -1.45 -6.13 18.57
N VAL A 51 -0.64 -6.98 17.95
CA VAL A 51 -0.48 -6.99 16.50
C VAL A 51 -1.53 -7.91 15.89
N VAL A 52 -2.23 -7.41 14.87
CA VAL A 52 -3.26 -8.14 14.14
C VAL A 52 -2.95 -8.17 12.65
N CYS A 53 -3.13 -9.35 12.04
CA CYS A 53 -2.86 -9.59 10.63
C CYS A 53 -4.04 -10.23 9.90
N SER A 54 -4.91 -11.02 10.55
CA SER A 54 -5.98 -11.70 9.81
C SER A 54 -7.03 -10.73 9.28
N GLN A 55 -7.56 -11.00 8.08
CA GLN A 55 -8.64 -10.24 7.47
C GLN A 55 -9.86 -10.12 8.39
N GLU A 56 -10.24 -11.19 9.09
CA GLU A 56 -11.42 -11.21 9.97
C GLU A 56 -11.27 -10.25 11.16
N ILE A 57 -10.12 -10.29 11.85
CA ILE A 57 -9.84 -9.40 12.97
C ILE A 57 -9.65 -7.97 12.48
N VAL A 58 -8.89 -7.76 11.39
CA VAL A 58 -8.67 -6.42 10.83
C VAL A 58 -9.98 -5.77 10.41
N ASN A 59 -10.85 -6.49 9.70
CA ASN A 59 -12.17 -6.00 9.32
C ASN A 59 -13.02 -5.61 10.54
N PHE A 60 -12.92 -6.36 11.63
CA PHE A 60 -13.63 -6.05 12.87
C PHE A 60 -13.07 -4.79 13.57
N VAL A 61 -11.74 -4.62 13.63
CA VAL A 61 -11.13 -3.45 14.28
C VAL A 61 -11.23 -2.17 13.44
N CYS A 62 -11.51 -2.28 12.13
CA CYS A 62 -11.79 -1.12 11.27
C CYS A 62 -13.21 -0.55 11.42
N ASP A 63 -14.02 -1.04 12.35
CA ASP A 63 -15.32 -0.44 12.70
C ASP A 63 -15.12 0.83 13.55
N GLU A 64 -15.25 1.99 12.91
CA GLU A 64 -15.05 3.31 13.54
C GLU A 64 -16.05 3.64 14.67
N THR A 65 -17.14 2.86 14.80
CA THR A 65 -18.06 2.99 15.95
C THR A 65 -17.46 2.40 17.23
N LYS A 66 -16.49 1.49 17.10
CA LYS A 66 -15.84 0.76 18.20
C LYS A 66 -14.38 1.15 18.41
N PHE A 67 -13.69 1.52 17.35
CA PHE A 67 -12.26 1.82 17.36
C PHE A 67 -11.96 3.21 16.81
N ASP A 68 -10.85 3.79 17.23
CA ASP A 68 -10.29 5.02 16.66
C ASP A 68 -8.84 4.83 16.23
N LYS A 69 -8.33 5.76 15.44
CA LYS A 69 -6.90 5.91 15.18
C LYS A 69 -6.18 6.15 16.51
N ASN A 70 -5.17 5.32 16.79
CA ASN A 70 -4.24 5.57 17.88
C ASN A 70 -3.00 6.30 17.33
N VAL A 71 -2.66 7.46 17.90
CA VAL A 71 -1.40 8.16 17.60
C VAL A 71 -0.28 7.43 18.32
N SER A 72 0.38 6.50 17.61
CA SER A 72 1.47 5.70 18.19
C SER A 72 2.60 6.57 18.74
N GLN A 73 3.43 6.03 19.63
CA GLN A 73 4.58 6.76 20.19
C GLN A 73 5.51 7.34 19.11
N ALA A 74 5.65 6.65 17.97
CA ALA A 74 6.44 7.16 16.85
C ALA A 74 5.80 8.41 16.21
N LEU A 75 4.47 8.44 16.10
CA LEU A 75 3.74 9.62 15.62
C LEU A 75 3.75 10.75 16.65
N GLU A 76 3.69 10.44 17.95
CA GLU A 76 3.85 11.43 19.03
C GLU A 76 5.20 12.14 18.96
N GLU A 77 6.30 11.41 18.73
CA GLU A 77 7.62 12.03 18.53
C GLU A 77 7.65 12.92 17.25
N LEU A 78 6.91 12.55 16.21
CA LEU A 78 6.76 13.35 14.99
C LEU A 78 5.91 14.62 15.17
N ARG A 79 5.08 14.70 16.21
CA ARG A 79 4.34 15.94 16.52
C ARG A 79 5.27 17.12 16.81
N ALA A 80 6.53 16.88 17.17
CA ALA A 80 7.52 17.95 17.31
C ALA A 80 7.71 18.79 16.02
N VAL A 81 7.47 18.19 14.84
CA VAL A 81 7.54 18.87 13.53
C VAL A 81 6.18 18.99 12.86
N ALA A 82 5.33 17.97 12.98
CA ALA A 82 4.04 17.88 12.30
C ALA A 82 2.86 18.38 13.16
N GLY A 83 3.07 18.70 14.43
CA GLY A 83 2.05 19.20 15.35
C GLY A 83 0.75 18.40 15.32
N ASP A 84 -0.37 19.12 15.27
CA ASP A 84 -1.71 18.58 15.03
C ASP A 84 -2.11 18.65 13.54
N GLY A 85 -1.14 18.41 12.65
CA GLY A 85 -1.36 18.09 11.25
C GLY A 85 -2.17 16.80 11.08
N LEU A 86 -2.83 16.62 9.94
CA LEU A 86 -3.78 15.50 9.72
C LEU A 86 -3.21 14.11 10.05
N PHE A 87 -1.91 13.91 9.80
CA PHE A 87 -1.25 12.63 10.01
C PHE A 87 -0.93 12.33 11.48
N THR A 88 -0.61 13.33 12.29
CA THR A 88 -0.19 13.16 13.70
C THR A 88 -1.23 13.64 14.71
N ALA A 89 -2.29 14.29 14.26
CA ALA A 89 -3.41 14.68 15.11
C ALA A 89 -4.21 13.49 15.61
N HIS A 90 -4.73 13.63 16.83
CA HIS A 90 -5.76 12.75 17.39
C HIS A 90 -7.11 13.11 16.77
N THR A 91 -7.98 12.12 16.54
CA THR A 91 -9.31 12.34 15.95
C THR A 91 -10.18 13.28 16.82
N SER A 92 -9.92 13.32 18.13
CA SER A 92 -10.58 14.20 19.10
C SER A 92 -10.11 15.66 19.06
N GLU A 93 -8.99 15.96 18.40
CA GLU A 93 -8.46 17.32 18.29
C GLU A 93 -9.30 18.16 17.31
N PRO A 94 -9.76 19.37 17.70
CA PRO A 94 -10.57 20.22 16.82
C PRO A 94 -9.92 20.52 15.46
N ASN A 95 -8.59 20.69 15.45
CA ASN A 95 -7.81 20.96 14.24
C ASN A 95 -7.81 19.79 13.26
N TRP A 96 -7.90 18.54 13.73
CA TRP A 96 -8.05 17.39 12.83
C TRP A 96 -9.34 17.50 12.03
N LYS A 97 -10.47 17.72 12.72
CA LYS A 97 -11.79 17.83 12.08
C LYS A 97 -11.87 19.03 11.15
N LEU A 98 -11.34 20.18 11.59
CA LEU A 98 -11.32 21.41 10.80
C LEU A 98 -10.49 21.24 9.52
N ALA A 99 -9.24 20.76 9.64
CA ALA A 99 -8.37 20.51 8.50
C ALA A 99 -8.95 19.45 7.56
N HIS A 100 -9.50 18.36 8.09
CA HIS A 100 -10.15 17.32 7.29
C HIS A 100 -11.28 17.92 6.44
N LYS A 101 -12.17 18.71 7.06
CA LYS A 101 -13.29 19.33 6.35
C LYS A 101 -12.84 20.31 5.25
N ILE A 102 -11.81 21.11 5.53
CA ILE A 102 -11.29 22.11 4.59
C ILE A 102 -10.52 21.46 3.43
N LEU A 103 -9.75 20.40 3.70
CA LEU A 103 -8.75 19.88 2.77
C LEU A 103 -9.21 18.66 1.97
N MET A 104 -10.12 17.83 2.48
CA MET A 104 -10.61 16.65 1.74
C MET A 104 -11.16 16.96 0.34
N PRO A 105 -11.86 18.08 0.09
CA PRO A 105 -12.28 18.43 -1.28
C PRO A 105 -11.12 18.65 -2.27
N ALA A 106 -9.91 18.96 -1.78
CA ALA A 106 -8.71 19.08 -2.61
C ALA A 106 -8.28 17.73 -3.21
N PHE A 107 -8.68 16.62 -2.61
CA PHE A 107 -8.40 15.26 -3.07
C PHE A 107 -9.58 14.62 -3.82
N GLY A 108 -10.58 15.42 -4.19
CA GLY A 108 -11.70 14.97 -5.00
C GLY A 108 -11.30 14.64 -6.44
N PRO A 109 -12.08 13.80 -7.16
CA PRO A 109 -11.71 13.32 -8.49
C PRO A 109 -11.38 14.42 -9.50
N GLN A 110 -12.14 15.53 -9.50
CA GLN A 110 -11.90 16.64 -10.43
C GLN A 110 -10.58 17.36 -10.11
N THR A 111 -10.31 17.68 -8.84
CA THR A 111 -9.07 18.36 -8.45
C THR A 111 -7.84 17.52 -8.79
N ILE A 112 -7.91 16.19 -8.62
CA ILE A 112 -6.83 15.28 -9.04
C ILE A 112 -6.63 15.30 -10.56
N ARG A 113 -7.71 15.32 -11.35
CA ARG A 113 -7.61 15.47 -12.81
C ARG A 113 -6.96 16.80 -13.20
N ASP A 114 -7.27 17.88 -12.50
CA ASP A 114 -6.70 19.21 -12.74
C ASP A 114 -5.19 19.28 -12.41
N MET A 115 -4.68 18.37 -11.57
CA MET A 115 -3.24 18.24 -11.28
C MET A 115 -2.45 17.54 -12.40
N PHE A 116 -3.13 16.87 -13.34
CA PHE A 116 -2.48 16.05 -14.38
C PHE A 116 -1.40 16.80 -15.20
N PRO A 117 -1.61 18.06 -15.65
CA PRO A 117 -0.57 18.78 -16.39
C PRO A 117 0.71 19.00 -15.57
N ALA A 118 0.59 19.29 -14.28
CA ALA A 118 1.73 19.46 -13.38
C ALA A 118 2.46 18.13 -13.12
N MET A 119 1.72 17.02 -12.98
CA MET A 119 2.32 15.69 -12.89
C MET A 119 3.11 15.35 -14.17
N MET A 120 2.53 15.63 -15.34
CA MET A 120 3.18 15.39 -16.63
C MET A 120 4.44 16.24 -16.84
N ASP A 121 4.47 17.48 -16.36
CA ASP A 121 5.68 18.32 -16.38
C ASP A 121 6.84 17.62 -15.65
N ILE A 122 6.64 17.21 -14.40
CA ILE A 122 7.72 16.57 -13.62
C ILE A 122 8.08 15.19 -14.20
N CYS A 123 7.10 14.41 -14.66
CA CYS A 123 7.36 13.15 -15.38
C CYS A 123 8.24 13.38 -16.62
N THR A 124 7.96 14.43 -17.40
CA THR A 124 8.74 14.78 -18.60
C THR A 124 10.18 15.11 -18.23
N GLN A 125 10.41 15.84 -17.14
CA GLN A 125 11.76 16.13 -16.66
C GLN A 125 12.55 14.86 -16.29
N LEU A 126 11.89 13.89 -15.63
CA LEU A 126 12.50 12.60 -15.31
C LEU A 126 12.90 11.83 -16.58
N ILE A 127 11.99 11.72 -17.55
CA ILE A 127 12.25 10.99 -18.80
C ILE A 127 13.36 11.66 -19.60
N LEU A 128 13.33 13.00 -19.76
CA LEU A 128 14.39 13.75 -20.44
C LEU A 128 15.76 13.57 -19.75
N ARG A 129 15.77 13.46 -18.41
CA ARG A 129 17.00 13.16 -17.67
C ARG A 129 17.50 11.76 -18.03
N TRP A 130 16.64 10.74 -17.99
CA TRP A 130 17.03 9.36 -18.33
C TRP A 130 17.51 9.23 -19.78
N GLU A 131 16.90 9.94 -20.73
CA GLU A 131 17.37 9.98 -22.12
C GLU A 131 18.76 10.61 -22.25
N ARG A 132 19.04 11.70 -21.53
CA ARG A 132 20.34 12.38 -21.54
C ARG A 132 21.47 11.52 -20.97
N PHE A 133 21.16 10.69 -19.98
CA PHE A 133 22.11 9.79 -19.32
C PHE A 133 21.94 8.32 -19.79
N ALA A 134 21.39 8.12 -20.98
CA ALA A 134 21.20 6.78 -21.53
C ALA A 134 22.54 6.04 -21.66
N GLY A 135 22.60 4.82 -21.08
CA GLY A 135 23.82 4.00 -21.04
C GLY A 135 24.61 4.10 -19.72
N GLU A 136 24.25 5.02 -18.83
CA GLU A 136 24.78 5.09 -17.47
C GLU A 136 23.90 4.33 -16.47
N GLU A 137 24.47 3.98 -15.32
CA GLU A 137 23.70 3.42 -14.21
C GLU A 137 22.86 4.52 -13.55
N ILE A 138 21.57 4.25 -13.33
CA ILE A 138 20.62 5.20 -12.75
C ILE A 138 20.23 4.71 -11.35
N ASP A 139 20.41 5.55 -10.34
CA ASP A 139 19.79 5.35 -9.03
C ASP A 139 18.28 5.60 -9.12
N VAL A 140 17.52 4.53 -9.33
CA VAL A 140 16.06 4.57 -9.49
C VAL A 140 15.37 5.17 -8.26
N CYS A 141 15.83 4.85 -7.06
CA CYS A 141 15.20 5.32 -5.82
C CYS A 141 15.38 6.82 -5.63
N ASP A 142 16.59 7.35 -5.87
CA ASP A 142 16.86 8.79 -5.83
C ASP A 142 16.01 9.54 -6.87
N ASN A 143 15.99 9.05 -8.12
CA ASN A 143 15.26 9.70 -9.21
C ASN A 143 13.74 9.71 -8.97
N LEU A 144 13.17 8.63 -8.44
CA LEU A 144 11.75 8.57 -8.10
C LEU A 144 11.40 9.42 -6.87
N THR A 145 12.34 9.61 -5.94
CA THR A 145 12.17 10.54 -4.82
C THR A 145 12.18 11.99 -5.29
N ARG A 146 13.02 12.35 -6.26
CA ARG A 146 12.98 13.65 -6.96
C ARG A 146 11.65 13.88 -7.64
N LEU A 147 11.18 12.87 -8.39
CA LEU A 147 9.89 12.92 -9.09
C LEU A 147 8.74 13.23 -8.13
N THR A 148 8.61 12.45 -7.05
CA THR A 148 7.45 12.57 -6.16
C THR A 148 7.51 13.83 -5.30
N LEU A 149 8.71 14.26 -4.88
CA LEU A 149 8.90 15.52 -4.15
C LEU A 149 8.49 16.74 -4.98
N ASP A 150 9.00 16.84 -6.21
CA ASP A 150 8.68 17.96 -7.10
C ASP A 150 7.20 17.91 -7.52
N THR A 151 6.63 16.70 -7.69
CA THR A 151 5.21 16.54 -8.03
C THR A 151 4.31 17.02 -6.90
N ILE A 152 4.52 16.56 -5.65
CA ILE A 152 3.66 16.99 -4.54
C ILE A 152 3.80 18.49 -4.28
N ALA A 153 5.02 19.04 -4.41
CA ALA A 153 5.28 20.46 -4.22
C ALA A 153 4.60 21.32 -5.28
N LEU A 154 4.69 20.92 -6.56
CA LEU A 154 4.07 21.65 -7.66
C LEU A 154 2.55 21.55 -7.62
N CYS A 155 1.99 20.35 -7.46
CA CYS A 155 0.54 20.13 -7.46
C CYS A 155 -0.15 20.73 -6.23
N SER A 156 0.50 20.75 -5.07
CA SER A 156 -0.14 21.16 -3.81
C SER A 156 0.13 22.62 -3.45
N PHE A 157 1.32 23.13 -3.78
CA PHE A 157 1.78 24.45 -3.32
C PHE A 157 2.24 25.36 -4.45
N ASN A 158 2.15 24.92 -5.71
CA ASN A 158 2.71 25.60 -6.89
C ASN A 158 4.18 26.00 -6.66
N TYR A 159 4.95 25.13 -6.00
CA TYR A 159 6.35 25.36 -5.62
C TYR A 159 7.27 24.38 -6.35
N ARG A 160 8.43 24.84 -6.82
CA ARG A 160 9.42 24.00 -7.49
C ARG A 160 10.69 23.88 -6.67
N PHE A 161 10.96 22.67 -6.18
CA PHE A 161 12.28 22.32 -5.64
C PHE A 161 13.34 22.22 -6.75
N ASN A 162 12.93 21.99 -8.00
CA ASN A 162 13.81 21.80 -9.15
C ASN A 162 14.81 20.67 -8.90
N SER A 163 14.35 19.57 -8.32
CA SER A 163 15.23 18.51 -7.83
C SER A 163 16.05 17.86 -8.96
N PHE A 164 15.61 17.91 -10.21
CA PHE A 164 16.38 17.38 -11.35
C PHE A 164 17.49 18.31 -11.86
N TYR A 165 17.56 19.57 -11.40
CA TYR A 165 18.57 20.56 -11.80
C TYR A 165 19.80 20.58 -10.89
N HIS A 166 19.77 19.79 -9.81
CA HIS A 166 20.86 19.69 -8.85
C HIS A 166 21.34 18.24 -8.74
N ASN A 167 22.62 18.05 -8.44
CA ASN A 167 23.18 16.71 -8.20
C ASN A 167 22.74 16.15 -6.85
N THR A 168 22.62 17.01 -5.84
CA THR A 168 22.13 16.66 -4.51
C THR A 168 20.64 16.99 -4.37
N MET A 169 19.95 16.31 -3.46
CA MET A 169 18.59 16.68 -3.09
C MET A 169 18.56 18.04 -2.39
N HIS A 170 17.39 18.69 -2.40
CA HIS A 170 17.18 19.88 -1.59
C HIS A 170 17.35 19.55 -0.10
N ARG A 171 17.93 20.46 0.69
CA ARG A 171 18.20 20.28 2.13
C ARG A 171 16.95 19.87 2.93
N PHE A 172 15.76 20.20 2.44
CA PHE A 172 14.48 19.72 2.97
C PHE A 172 14.46 18.21 3.19
N VAL A 173 14.92 17.43 2.20
CA VAL A 173 14.89 15.96 2.27
C VAL A 173 15.81 15.44 3.37
N ASP A 174 17.04 15.95 3.43
CA ASP A 174 18.00 15.55 4.47
C ASP A 174 17.50 15.91 5.88
N ALA A 175 16.96 17.12 6.06
CA ALA A 175 16.42 17.56 7.34
C ALA A 175 15.22 16.70 7.77
N MET A 176 14.31 16.41 6.83
CA MET A 176 13.16 15.55 7.05
C MET A 176 13.58 14.13 7.42
N ILE A 177 14.47 13.49 6.65
CA ILE A 177 14.98 12.14 6.94
C ILE A 177 15.64 12.10 8.34
N ASN A 178 16.45 13.10 8.68
CA ASN A 178 17.07 13.18 10.01
C ASN A 178 16.03 13.24 11.12
N VAL A 179 14.99 14.05 10.95
CA VAL A 179 13.88 14.17 11.91
C VAL A 179 13.14 12.84 12.02
N LEU A 180 12.74 12.21 10.91
CA LEU A 180 12.06 10.91 10.91
C LEU A 180 12.87 9.82 11.64
N ILE A 181 14.16 9.68 11.31
CA ILE A 181 15.06 8.69 11.93
C ILE A 181 15.20 8.97 13.43
N GLU A 182 15.41 10.22 13.81
CA GLU A 182 15.62 10.59 15.20
C GLU A 182 14.33 10.45 16.03
N SER A 183 13.16 10.81 15.49
CA SER A 183 11.86 10.54 16.11
C SER A 183 11.64 9.04 16.34
N GLY A 184 11.98 8.20 15.36
CA GLY A 184 11.92 6.73 15.51
C GLY A 184 12.86 6.21 16.60
N LYS A 185 14.11 6.69 16.65
CA LYS A 185 15.08 6.30 17.68
C LYS A 185 14.66 6.73 19.09
N ARG A 186 13.94 7.85 19.22
CA ARG A 186 13.48 8.37 20.51
C ARG A 186 12.45 7.48 21.20
N VAL A 187 11.65 6.72 20.44
CA VAL A 187 10.67 5.74 20.97
C VAL A 187 11.31 4.73 21.92
N GLY A 188 12.56 4.32 21.65
CA GLY A 188 13.29 3.34 22.46
C GLY A 188 14.19 3.93 23.54
N ARG A 189 14.25 5.25 23.69
CA ARG A 189 15.15 5.94 24.63
C ARG A 189 14.43 6.36 25.90
N PHE A 190 15.17 6.41 27.01
CA PHE A 190 14.68 7.05 28.23
C PHE A 190 14.68 8.59 28.06
N SER A 191 13.74 9.28 28.68
CA SER A 191 13.59 10.75 28.54
C SER A 191 14.88 11.53 28.84
N LEU A 192 15.60 11.16 29.90
CA LEU A 192 16.88 11.77 30.29
C LEU A 192 18.00 11.54 29.26
N GLN A 193 17.96 10.45 28.50
CA GLN A 193 18.98 10.12 27.49
C GLN A 193 18.97 11.13 26.34
N ASN A 194 17.79 11.62 25.95
CA ASN A 194 17.66 12.62 24.88
C ASN A 194 18.32 13.96 25.27
N THR A 195 18.20 14.37 26.53
CA THR A 195 18.82 15.60 27.05
C THR A 195 20.34 15.50 27.13
N LEU A 196 20.87 14.32 27.45
CA LEU A 196 22.32 14.06 27.49
C LEU A 196 22.96 14.03 26.09
N MET A 197 22.21 13.64 25.07
CA MET A 197 22.65 13.63 23.66
C MET A 197 22.61 15.02 23.03
N MET A 198 23.27 16.01 23.64
CA MET A 198 23.17 17.44 23.29
C MET A 198 23.37 17.74 21.80
N THR A 199 24.36 17.11 21.14
CA THR A 199 24.64 17.33 19.72
C THR A 199 23.50 16.82 18.82
N THR A 200 22.96 15.65 19.15
CA THR A 200 21.83 15.04 18.43
C THR A 200 20.56 15.87 18.65
N ALA A 201 20.31 16.28 19.90
CA ALA A 201 19.17 17.13 20.24
C ALA A 201 19.22 18.50 19.54
N ARG A 202 20.40 19.12 19.46
CA ARG A 202 20.60 20.37 18.71
C ARG A 202 20.35 20.19 17.23
N ARG A 203 20.90 19.13 16.61
CA ARG A 203 20.66 18.84 15.19
C ARG A 203 19.17 18.63 14.90
N TYR A 204 18.49 17.82 15.72
CA TYR A 204 17.05 17.59 15.61
C TYR A 204 16.26 18.90 15.67
N LYS A 205 16.57 19.79 16.63
CA LYS A 205 15.91 21.10 16.74
C LYS A 205 16.18 21.98 15.52
N ASN A 206 17.43 22.04 15.06
CA ASN A 206 17.81 22.84 13.89
C ASN A 206 17.14 22.35 12.60
N ASP A 207 16.99 21.03 12.44
CA ASP A 207 16.31 20.44 11.29
C ASP A 207 14.81 20.76 11.35
N ILE A 208 14.16 20.68 12.52
CA ILE A 208 12.76 21.10 12.70
C ILE A 208 12.58 22.59 12.39
N GLU A 209 13.42 23.47 12.95
CA GLU A 209 13.34 24.92 12.70
C GLU A 209 13.50 25.22 11.20
N TYR A 210 14.43 24.55 10.52
CA TYR A 210 14.60 24.71 9.07
C TYR A 210 13.36 24.27 8.28
N LEU A 211 12.75 23.13 8.63
CA LEU A 211 11.54 22.63 7.98
C LEU A 211 10.35 23.58 8.19
N HIS A 212 10.19 24.11 9.40
CA HIS A 212 9.17 25.10 9.74
C HIS A 212 9.37 26.40 8.97
N ASN A 213 10.59 26.94 8.95
CA ASN A 213 10.91 28.17 8.23
C ASN A 213 10.64 28.04 6.73
N LEU A 214 11.00 26.92 6.10
CA LEU A 214 10.71 26.70 4.68
C LEU A 214 9.20 26.70 4.40
N CYS A 215 8.41 26.03 5.24
CA CYS A 215 6.96 26.02 5.08
C CYS A 215 6.39 27.45 5.24
N ASP A 216 6.83 28.19 6.24
CA ASP A 216 6.41 29.56 6.49
C ASP A 216 6.78 30.51 5.34
N GLU A 217 7.98 30.34 4.75
CA GLU A 217 8.43 31.11 3.59
C GLU A 217 7.51 30.87 2.39
N ILE A 218 7.12 29.63 2.10
CA ILE A 218 6.20 29.31 1.00
C ILE A 218 4.80 29.91 1.25
N VAL A 219 4.28 29.83 2.48
CA VAL A 219 3.00 30.48 2.84
C VAL A 219 3.10 31.99 2.66
N LYS A 220 4.18 32.58 3.15
CA LYS A 220 4.42 34.02 3.07
C LYS A 220 4.50 34.48 1.61
N GLU A 221 5.28 33.80 0.77
CA GLU A 221 5.40 34.11 -0.65
C GLU A 221 4.03 34.06 -1.35
N ARG A 222 3.20 33.05 -1.03
CA ARG A 222 1.84 32.95 -1.58
C ARG A 222 0.93 34.09 -1.13
N ARG A 223 1.04 34.53 0.13
CA ARG A 223 0.26 35.66 0.65
C ARG A 223 0.71 37.00 0.03
N GLU A 224 2.00 37.17 -0.21
CA GLU A 224 2.57 38.36 -0.85
C GLU A 224 2.27 38.41 -2.37
N HIS A 225 2.17 37.25 -3.01
CA HIS A 225 1.86 37.10 -4.44
C HIS A 225 0.65 36.17 -4.65
N PRO A 226 -0.58 36.61 -4.31
CA PRO A 226 -1.77 35.78 -4.46
C PRO A 226 -1.99 35.36 -5.91
N ASN A 227 -2.39 34.11 -6.09
CA ASN A 227 -2.84 33.57 -7.37
C ASN A 227 -4.14 32.79 -7.17
N ASN A 228 -4.90 32.58 -8.25
CA ASN A 228 -6.20 31.90 -8.21
C ASN A 228 -6.09 30.39 -8.51
N VAL A 229 -4.92 29.78 -8.29
CA VAL A 229 -4.73 28.35 -8.51
C VAL A 229 -5.57 27.57 -7.49
N ASN A 230 -6.32 26.57 -7.95
CA ASN A 230 -7.11 25.72 -7.06
C ASN A 230 -6.26 24.61 -6.42
N ASP A 231 -5.21 25.00 -5.68
CA ASP A 231 -4.28 24.08 -5.01
C ASP A 231 -4.56 23.95 -3.50
N LEU A 232 -3.80 23.06 -2.86
CA LEU A 232 -3.93 22.77 -1.45
C LEU A 232 -3.54 23.98 -0.58
N LEU A 233 -2.52 24.75 -1.00
CA LEU A 233 -2.09 25.95 -0.29
C LEU A 233 -3.18 27.02 -0.23
N ASN A 234 -3.82 27.32 -1.36
CA ASN A 234 -4.92 28.28 -1.40
C ASN A 234 -6.12 27.81 -0.59
N ARG A 235 -6.38 26.50 -0.52
CA ARG A 235 -7.40 25.94 0.37
C ARG A 235 -7.03 26.06 1.84
N MET A 236 -5.77 25.86 2.21
CA MET A 236 -5.29 26.07 3.57
C MET A 236 -5.37 27.55 3.99
N ILE A 237 -5.01 28.47 3.10
CA ILE A 237 -4.98 29.92 3.38
C ILE A 237 -6.39 30.53 3.41
N ASN A 238 -7.26 30.14 2.47
CA ASN A 238 -8.56 30.81 2.25
C ASN A 238 -9.76 29.96 2.68
N GLY A 239 -9.59 28.66 2.87
CA GLY A 239 -10.67 27.73 3.16
C GLY A 239 -11.25 27.97 4.55
N LYS A 240 -12.58 27.96 4.62
CA LYS A 240 -13.33 28.12 5.86
C LYS A 240 -14.23 26.91 6.04
N ASP A 241 -14.42 26.49 7.29
CA ASP A 241 -15.52 25.58 7.62
C ASP A 241 -16.87 26.28 7.33
N PRO A 242 -17.72 25.73 6.44
CA PRO A 242 -19.02 26.33 6.13
C PRO A 242 -19.97 26.44 7.32
N GLU A 243 -19.81 25.61 8.36
CA GLU A 243 -20.69 25.61 9.54
C GLU A 243 -20.25 26.63 10.59
N THR A 244 -18.95 26.66 10.91
CA THR A 244 -18.42 27.49 12.00
C THR A 244 -17.78 28.79 11.53
N GLY A 245 -17.42 28.88 10.24
CA GLY A 245 -16.65 30.00 9.67
C GLY A 245 -15.17 30.00 10.04
N TYR A 246 -14.70 29.02 10.82
CA TYR A 246 -13.31 28.92 11.25
C TYR A 246 -12.36 28.58 10.09
N GLN A 247 -11.13 29.04 10.23
CA GLN A 247 -10.03 28.86 9.29
C GLN A 247 -8.86 28.19 10.01
N LEU A 248 -7.96 27.59 9.24
CA LEU A 248 -6.69 27.09 9.79
C LEU A 248 -5.83 28.27 10.27
N SER A 249 -5.21 28.12 11.43
CA SER A 249 -4.17 29.06 11.89
C SER A 249 -2.92 28.89 11.04
N ASP A 250 -2.08 29.92 10.95
CA ASP A 250 -0.80 29.83 10.23
C ASP A 250 0.08 28.69 10.78
N GLU A 251 0.03 28.45 12.09
CA GLU A 251 0.70 27.32 12.73
C GLU A 251 0.18 25.97 12.22
N ASN A 252 -1.15 25.78 12.15
CA ASN A 252 -1.70 24.53 11.62
C ASN A 252 -1.41 24.39 10.11
N ILE A 253 -1.45 25.48 9.33
CA ILE A 253 -1.08 25.46 7.90
C ILE A 253 0.35 24.93 7.74
N ARG A 254 1.32 25.41 8.54
CA ARG A 254 2.70 24.89 8.56
C ARG A 254 2.75 23.38 8.82
N TYR A 255 2.00 22.91 9.80
CA TYR A 255 1.90 21.49 10.13
C TYR A 255 1.32 20.64 8.99
N GLN A 256 0.29 21.15 8.31
CA GLN A 256 -0.27 20.48 7.13
C GLN A 256 0.72 20.47 5.97
N MET A 257 1.44 21.56 5.72
CA MET A 257 2.46 21.63 4.67
C MET A 257 3.56 20.58 4.88
N PHE A 258 4.10 20.49 6.09
CA PHE A 258 5.03 19.42 6.43
C PHE A 258 4.40 18.05 6.21
N THR A 259 3.19 17.84 6.73
CA THR A 259 2.46 16.56 6.61
C THR A 259 2.36 16.08 5.16
N PHE A 260 1.93 16.94 4.23
CA PHE A 260 1.75 16.55 2.83
C PHE A 260 3.07 16.35 2.10
N LEU A 261 4.08 17.19 2.36
CA LEU A 261 5.41 17.01 1.77
C LEU A 261 6.01 15.68 2.19
N VAL A 262 5.96 15.32 3.48
CA VAL A 262 6.49 14.04 3.97
C VAL A 262 5.65 12.86 3.49
N ALA A 263 4.36 12.85 3.81
CA ALA A 263 3.50 11.69 3.58
C ALA A 263 3.32 11.37 2.09
N GLY A 264 3.33 12.39 1.22
CA GLY A 264 3.06 12.23 -0.21
C GLY A 264 4.26 11.80 -1.06
N HIS A 265 5.49 12.18 -0.69
CA HIS A 265 6.65 11.92 -1.55
C HIS A 265 7.30 10.55 -1.32
N GLU A 266 7.62 10.18 -0.07
CA GLU A 266 8.41 8.99 0.26
C GLU A 266 7.61 7.70 0.03
N THR A 267 6.33 7.69 0.41
CA THR A 267 5.46 6.52 0.23
C THR A 267 5.22 6.20 -1.25
N THR A 268 5.05 7.25 -2.06
CA THR A 268 4.85 7.15 -3.51
C THR A 268 6.15 6.77 -4.23
N SER A 269 7.29 7.33 -3.83
CA SER A 269 8.58 6.97 -4.45
C SER A 269 8.95 5.52 -4.11
N GLY A 270 8.67 5.06 -2.89
CA GLY A 270 8.80 3.66 -2.52
C GLY A 270 7.92 2.74 -3.36
N LEU A 271 6.65 3.12 -3.60
CA LEU A 271 5.73 2.34 -4.44
C LEU A 271 6.28 2.19 -5.85
N LEU A 272 6.68 3.31 -6.48
CA LEU A 272 7.24 3.30 -7.82
C LEU A 272 8.55 2.51 -7.90
N SER A 273 9.40 2.61 -6.88
CA SER A 273 10.68 1.90 -6.80
C SER A 273 10.47 0.39 -6.72
N PHE A 274 9.58 -0.08 -5.83
CA PHE A 274 9.22 -1.49 -5.75
C PHE A 274 8.48 -1.97 -7.02
N THR A 275 7.67 -1.11 -7.64
CA THR A 275 6.98 -1.43 -8.90
C THR A 275 7.99 -1.74 -10.00
N LEU A 276 8.97 -0.85 -10.21
CA LEU A 276 10.03 -1.09 -11.20
C LEU A 276 10.86 -2.32 -10.84
N TYR A 277 11.23 -2.49 -9.57
CA TYR A 277 11.94 -3.69 -9.12
C TYR A 277 11.17 -4.97 -9.48
N TYR A 278 9.87 -5.05 -9.16
CA TYR A 278 9.07 -6.25 -9.45
C TYR A 278 8.85 -6.45 -10.94
N LEU A 279 8.64 -5.40 -11.73
CA LEU A 279 8.52 -5.52 -13.19
C LEU A 279 9.82 -6.04 -13.81
N LEU A 280 10.97 -5.53 -13.40
CA LEU A 280 12.28 -5.99 -13.89
C LEU A 280 12.58 -7.44 -13.48
N LYS A 281 12.08 -7.88 -12.31
CA LYS A 281 12.16 -9.29 -11.88
C LYS A 281 11.14 -10.21 -12.56
N ASN A 282 10.14 -9.66 -13.24
CA ASN A 282 9.07 -10.40 -13.92
C ASN A 282 8.90 -9.93 -15.37
N PRO A 283 9.79 -10.35 -16.32
CA PRO A 283 9.79 -9.84 -17.69
C PRO A 283 8.46 -9.98 -18.44
N HIS A 284 7.68 -11.04 -18.17
CA HIS A 284 6.36 -11.22 -18.75
C HIS A 284 5.35 -10.16 -18.27
N ALA A 285 5.40 -9.78 -17.00
CA ALA A 285 4.56 -8.73 -16.46
C ALA A 285 4.98 -7.37 -17.04
N LEU A 286 6.29 -7.11 -17.17
CA LEU A 286 6.81 -5.92 -17.82
C LEU A 286 6.34 -5.80 -19.27
N GLN A 287 6.47 -6.88 -20.07
CA GLN A 287 6.00 -6.89 -21.46
C GLN A 287 4.50 -6.62 -21.56
N LYS A 288 3.69 -7.18 -20.65
CA LYS A 288 2.24 -6.94 -20.63
C LYS A 288 1.89 -5.51 -20.21
N ALA A 289 2.60 -4.95 -19.24
CA ALA A 289 2.45 -3.55 -18.83
C ALA A 289 2.82 -2.59 -19.97
N GLN A 290 3.94 -2.86 -20.64
CA GLN A 290 4.36 -2.10 -21.81
C GLN A 290 3.33 -2.20 -22.94
N ALA A 291 2.86 -3.41 -23.26
CA ALA A 291 1.86 -3.62 -24.31
C ALA A 291 0.55 -2.89 -24.03
N GLU A 292 0.13 -2.73 -22.76
CA GLU A 292 -1.04 -1.92 -22.42
C GLU A 292 -0.81 -0.42 -22.67
N VAL A 293 0.37 0.10 -22.33
CA VAL A 293 0.75 1.50 -22.54
C VAL A 293 0.92 1.80 -24.04
N ASP A 294 1.50 0.88 -24.80
CA ASP A 294 1.74 1.01 -26.26
C ASP A 294 0.45 1.08 -27.09
N LEU A 295 -0.72 0.77 -26.51
CA LEU A 295 -2.03 0.98 -27.17
C LEU A 295 -2.38 2.46 -27.35
N TYR A 296 -1.65 3.36 -26.68
CA TYR A 296 -1.93 4.79 -26.67
C TYR A 296 -0.72 5.57 -27.20
N ASN A 297 -0.95 6.41 -28.21
CA ASN A 297 0.09 7.30 -28.74
C ASN A 297 0.46 8.43 -27.74
N GLU A 298 -0.47 8.79 -26.85
CA GLU A 298 -0.28 9.83 -25.85
C GLU A 298 -1.00 9.46 -24.55
N ILE A 299 -0.35 9.72 -23.41
CA ILE A 299 -0.95 9.56 -22.10
C ILE A 299 -1.67 10.85 -21.73
N THR A 300 -2.99 10.75 -21.61
CA THR A 300 -3.87 11.82 -21.14
C THR A 300 -4.50 11.45 -19.81
N VAL A 301 -5.13 12.41 -19.13
CA VAL A 301 -5.86 12.15 -17.89
C VAL A 301 -6.94 11.07 -18.06
N ASP A 302 -7.57 10.98 -19.23
CA ASP A 302 -8.59 9.97 -19.54
C ASP A 302 -7.97 8.59 -19.81
N THR A 303 -6.75 8.57 -20.37
CA THR A 303 -5.98 7.34 -20.58
C THR A 303 -5.69 6.63 -19.26
N LEU A 304 -5.38 7.36 -18.19
CA LEU A 304 -5.06 6.77 -16.87
C LEU A 304 -6.13 5.81 -16.37
N SER A 305 -7.40 6.15 -16.57
CA SER A 305 -8.53 5.30 -16.15
C SER A 305 -8.62 3.96 -16.91
N LYS A 306 -7.98 3.87 -18.07
CA LYS A 306 -8.01 2.71 -18.98
C LYS A 306 -6.82 1.77 -18.79
N LEU A 307 -5.74 2.21 -18.13
CA LEU A 307 -4.54 1.41 -17.84
C LEU A 307 -4.79 0.43 -16.67
N LYS A 308 -5.65 -0.57 -16.91
CA LYS A 308 -6.12 -1.50 -15.88
C LYS A 308 -5.01 -2.42 -15.38
N TYR A 309 -4.09 -2.81 -16.24
CA TYR A 309 -2.98 -3.67 -15.88
C TYR A 309 -1.91 -2.89 -15.12
N ILE A 310 -1.63 -1.63 -15.47
CA ILE A 310 -0.78 -0.75 -14.64
C ILE A 310 -1.38 -0.56 -13.25
N ASP A 311 -2.68 -0.29 -13.13
CA ASP A 311 -3.37 -0.21 -11.84
C ASP A 311 -3.25 -1.53 -11.04
N ALA A 312 -3.41 -2.68 -11.70
CA ALA A 312 -3.19 -3.99 -11.07
C ALA A 312 -1.74 -4.20 -10.60
N VAL A 313 -0.75 -3.77 -11.38
CA VAL A 313 0.68 -3.84 -11.02
C VAL A 313 0.99 -2.99 -9.79
N LEU A 314 0.46 -1.76 -9.72
CA LEU A 314 0.63 -0.88 -8.56
C LEU A 314 -0.02 -1.48 -7.30
N LYS A 315 -1.25 -2.01 -7.43
CA LYS A 315 -1.96 -2.69 -6.34
C LYS A 315 -1.23 -3.95 -5.87
N GLU A 316 -0.73 -4.77 -6.78
CA GLU A 316 0.04 -5.97 -6.43
C GLU A 316 1.36 -5.61 -5.75
N THR A 317 1.98 -4.51 -6.19
CA THR A 317 3.17 -3.96 -5.51
C THR A 317 2.85 -3.55 -4.08
N LEU A 318 1.74 -2.84 -3.83
CA LEU A 318 1.31 -2.50 -2.46
C LEU A 318 0.89 -3.72 -1.63
N ARG A 319 0.32 -4.75 -2.26
CA ARG A 319 0.00 -6.02 -1.61
C ARG A 319 1.28 -6.69 -1.10
N LEU A 320 2.31 -6.76 -1.96
CA LEU A 320 3.60 -7.35 -1.60
C LEU A 320 4.38 -6.46 -0.62
N GLN A 321 4.45 -5.17 -0.89
CA GLN A 321 5.30 -4.22 -0.19
C GLN A 321 4.55 -2.92 0.09
N PRO A 322 3.71 -2.89 1.15
CA PRO A 322 3.06 -1.66 1.58
C PRO A 322 4.13 -0.69 2.11
N THR A 323 4.24 0.50 1.50
CA THR A 323 5.26 1.50 1.85
C THR A 323 4.98 2.18 3.19
N ALA A 324 3.71 2.25 3.60
CA ALA A 324 3.31 2.40 5.00
C ALA A 324 2.91 1.03 5.53
N PRO A 325 3.73 0.34 6.34
CA PRO A 325 3.57 -1.09 6.59
C PRO A 325 2.48 -1.47 7.61
N GLY A 326 1.85 -0.48 8.25
CA GLY A 326 0.82 -0.68 9.26
C GLY A 326 0.29 0.62 9.83
N PHE A 327 -0.78 0.52 10.61
CA PHE A 327 -1.38 1.63 11.34
C PHE A 327 -1.92 1.14 12.69
N SER A 328 -2.02 2.06 13.66
CA SER A 328 -2.46 1.74 15.02
C SER A 328 -3.89 2.20 15.27
N LEU A 329 -4.62 1.38 16.01
CA LEU A 329 -5.97 1.62 16.49
C LEU A 329 -6.05 1.45 18.00
N GLU A 330 -7.08 2.03 18.61
CA GLU A 330 -7.45 1.86 20.01
C GLU A 330 -8.95 1.67 20.17
N SER A 331 -9.39 1.08 21.28
CA SER A 331 -10.81 0.90 21.58
C SER A 331 -11.45 2.18 22.11
N LYS A 332 -12.64 2.53 21.58
CA LYS A 332 -13.47 3.66 22.07
C LYS A 332 -14.36 3.28 23.25
N ILE A 333 -14.71 2.00 23.38
CA ILE A 333 -15.80 1.54 24.26
C ILE A 333 -15.33 0.64 25.40
N GLY A 334 -14.02 0.58 25.66
CA GLY A 334 -13.46 -0.25 26.72
C GLY A 334 -13.00 -1.63 26.22
N ASP A 335 -13.22 -2.66 27.02
CA ASP A 335 -12.80 -4.01 26.68
C ASP A 335 -13.69 -4.60 25.57
N ILE A 336 -13.06 -5.13 24.52
CA ILE A 336 -13.76 -5.70 23.36
C ILE A 336 -13.26 -7.12 23.11
N MET A 337 -14.22 -8.04 22.91
CA MET A 337 -13.92 -9.38 22.42
C MET A 337 -13.78 -9.36 20.90
N LEU A 338 -12.58 -9.64 20.41
CA LEU A 338 -12.26 -9.78 19.00
C LEU A 338 -12.72 -11.14 18.44
N PRO A 339 -12.87 -11.26 17.11
CA PRO A 339 -13.05 -12.55 16.45
C PRO A 339 -11.98 -13.58 16.89
N GLY A 340 -12.39 -14.82 17.08
CA GLY A 340 -11.54 -15.89 17.65
C GLY A 340 -11.55 -15.99 19.18
N GLY A 341 -12.23 -15.07 19.88
CA GLY A 341 -12.44 -15.10 21.33
C GLY A 341 -11.35 -14.41 22.14
N TYR A 342 -10.55 -13.56 21.52
CA TYR A 342 -9.49 -12.78 22.19
C TYR A 342 -10.08 -11.51 22.80
N ILE A 343 -9.54 -11.03 23.92
CA ILE A 343 -9.95 -9.76 24.53
C ILE A 343 -8.82 -8.74 24.36
N VAL A 344 -9.19 -7.55 23.94
CA VAL A 344 -8.37 -6.33 24.01
C VAL A 344 -9.01 -5.36 24.98
N ASP A 345 -8.21 -4.73 25.83
CA ASP A 345 -8.67 -3.71 26.76
C ASP A 345 -8.53 -2.29 26.16
N LYS A 346 -8.96 -1.27 26.90
CA LYS A 346 -8.87 0.14 26.47
C LYS A 346 -7.45 0.68 26.35
N ASP A 347 -6.49 0.06 27.03
CA ASP A 347 -5.09 0.50 27.11
C ASP A 347 -4.20 -0.25 26.10
N ASP A 348 -4.73 -1.30 25.46
CA ASP A 348 -4.13 -2.03 24.36
C ASP A 348 -4.06 -1.16 23.09
N MET A 349 -2.84 -0.94 22.58
CA MET A 349 -2.65 -0.42 21.22
C MET A 349 -2.75 -1.58 20.23
N ILE A 350 -3.65 -1.49 19.25
CA ILE A 350 -3.83 -2.50 18.21
C ILE A 350 -3.06 -2.08 16.97
N LEU A 351 -1.98 -2.78 16.63
CA LEU A 351 -1.21 -2.55 15.40
C LEU A 351 -1.73 -3.46 14.29
N VAL A 352 -2.32 -2.88 13.24
CA VAL A 352 -2.63 -3.60 12.00
C VAL A 352 -1.35 -3.72 11.18
N LEU A 353 -0.83 -4.94 11.03
CA LEU A 353 0.37 -5.21 10.23
C LEU A 353 -0.04 -5.59 8.80
N LEU A 354 0.06 -4.62 7.87
CA LEU A 354 -0.39 -4.80 6.49
C LEU A 354 0.40 -5.87 5.74
N SER A 355 1.68 -6.04 6.04
CA SER A 355 2.49 -7.08 5.38
C SER A 355 2.02 -8.51 5.67
N GLY A 356 1.44 -8.74 6.87
CA GLY A 356 0.77 -9.99 7.23
C GLY A 356 -0.63 -10.04 6.63
N LEU A 357 -1.42 -8.97 6.79
CA LEU A 357 -2.78 -8.87 6.23
C LEU A 357 -2.80 -9.14 4.73
N HIS A 358 -1.99 -8.47 3.94
CA HIS A 358 -1.96 -8.60 2.48
C HIS A 358 -1.49 -10.00 1.99
N ARG A 359 -1.06 -10.87 2.91
CA ARG A 359 -0.64 -12.26 2.66
C ARG A 359 -1.53 -13.28 3.38
N ASP A 360 -2.61 -12.85 4.03
CA ASP A 360 -3.53 -13.76 4.68
C ASP A 360 -4.05 -14.78 3.65
N PRO A 361 -3.86 -16.10 3.87
CA PRO A 361 -4.38 -17.13 2.97
C PRO A 361 -5.91 -17.12 2.88
N LYS A 362 -6.61 -16.43 3.78
CA LYS A 362 -8.04 -16.15 3.59
C LYS A 362 -8.30 -15.33 2.35
N TRP A 363 -7.40 -14.46 1.87
CA TRP A 363 -7.63 -13.75 0.60
C TRP A 363 -7.76 -14.71 -0.58
N SER A 364 -6.97 -15.78 -0.63
CA SER A 364 -7.13 -16.82 -1.67
C SER A 364 -8.37 -17.70 -1.45
N LYS A 365 -8.89 -17.77 -0.21
CA LYS A 365 -10.15 -18.50 0.10
C LYS A 365 -11.40 -17.63 -0.10
N LEU A 366 -11.28 -16.32 0.07
CA LEU A 366 -12.31 -15.30 -0.10
C LEU A 366 -12.39 -14.80 -1.55
N ALA A 367 -11.32 -14.98 -2.34
CA ALA A 367 -11.30 -14.75 -3.78
C ALA A 367 -11.51 -16.07 -4.55
N ALA A 368 -12.64 -16.15 -5.25
CA ALA A 368 -13.23 -17.28 -6.00
C ALA A 368 -12.38 -17.96 -7.12
N ILE A 369 -11.05 -18.01 -7.04
CA ILE A 369 -10.19 -18.53 -8.11
C ILE A 369 -9.01 -19.34 -7.54
N GLU A 370 -8.89 -20.60 -7.98
CA GLU A 370 -7.68 -21.42 -7.82
C GLU A 370 -6.89 -21.41 -9.15
N VAL A 371 -5.60 -21.11 -9.10
CA VAL A 371 -4.73 -21.06 -10.28
C VAL A 371 -3.71 -22.20 -10.21
N LYS A 372 -3.87 -23.20 -11.08
CA LYS A 372 -2.89 -24.28 -11.30
C LYS A 372 -2.14 -24.02 -12.61
N SER A 373 -0.81 -24.09 -12.59
CA SER A 373 0.05 -23.71 -13.73
C SER A 373 0.87 -24.89 -14.26
N THR A 374 1.03 -24.97 -15.59
CA THR A 374 1.97 -25.87 -16.28
C THR A 374 2.95 -25.09 -17.14
N PHE A 375 4.13 -25.68 -17.38
CA PHE A 375 5.20 -25.03 -18.15
C PHE A 375 5.68 -25.92 -19.30
N SER A 376 5.22 -25.62 -20.52
CA SER A 376 5.54 -26.40 -21.73
C SER A 376 7.02 -26.47 -22.12
N ARG A 377 7.87 -25.63 -21.51
CA ARG A 377 9.29 -25.47 -21.84
C ARG A 377 10.24 -25.82 -20.69
N GLN A 378 9.73 -26.27 -19.54
CA GLN A 378 10.57 -26.80 -18.46
C GLN A 378 10.59 -28.33 -18.52
N ASN A 379 11.72 -28.95 -18.14
CA ASN A 379 11.81 -30.39 -17.94
C ASN A 379 11.13 -30.75 -16.62
N THR A 380 9.81 -30.89 -16.66
CA THR A 380 9.03 -31.54 -15.61
C THR A 380 8.50 -32.84 -16.21
N ASP A 381 8.81 -33.98 -15.58
CA ASP A 381 8.55 -35.29 -16.20
C ASP A 381 7.05 -35.61 -16.37
N ASP A 382 6.14 -34.93 -15.65
CA ASP A 382 4.71 -35.32 -15.62
C ASP A 382 3.67 -34.20 -15.84
N LYS A 383 4.05 -32.90 -15.90
CA LYS A 383 3.07 -31.76 -15.90
C LYS A 383 3.45 -30.64 -16.87
N LYS A 384 3.52 -30.98 -18.16
CA LYS A 384 4.07 -30.10 -19.19
C LYS A 384 3.00 -29.19 -19.80
N TYR A 385 1.77 -29.65 -19.91
CA TYR A 385 0.67 -28.96 -20.56
C TYR A 385 -0.62 -28.96 -19.72
N VAL A 386 -1.58 -28.08 -20.08
CA VAL A 386 -2.84 -27.91 -19.34
C VAL A 386 -3.64 -29.20 -19.25
N GLN A 387 -3.69 -30.00 -20.33
CA GLN A 387 -4.39 -31.28 -20.31
C GLN A 387 -3.78 -32.31 -19.33
N ASP A 388 -2.49 -32.18 -19.01
CA ASP A 388 -1.82 -33.08 -18.07
C ASP A 388 -2.32 -32.81 -16.64
N LEU A 389 -2.45 -31.53 -16.26
CA LEU A 389 -3.08 -31.14 -15.00
C LEU A 389 -4.58 -31.48 -14.95
N LEU A 390 -5.31 -31.25 -16.05
CA LEU A 390 -6.73 -31.61 -16.12
C LEU A 390 -6.95 -33.11 -15.87
N TRP A 391 -6.05 -33.95 -16.40
CA TRP A 391 -6.11 -35.39 -16.19
C TRP A 391 -5.73 -35.80 -14.76
N GLU A 392 -4.70 -35.18 -14.18
CA GLU A 392 -4.32 -35.38 -12.79
C GLU A 392 -5.49 -35.07 -11.84
N ASP A 393 -6.14 -33.93 -12.07
CA ASP A 393 -7.24 -33.41 -11.24
C ASP A 393 -8.62 -33.93 -11.65
N ARG A 394 -8.71 -34.96 -12.50
CA ARG A 394 -9.97 -35.42 -13.11
C ARG A 394 -11.12 -35.68 -12.13
N HIS A 395 -10.83 -36.17 -10.93
CA HIS A 395 -11.86 -36.39 -9.89
C HIS A 395 -12.42 -35.09 -9.30
N GLU A 396 -11.58 -34.06 -9.17
CA GLU A 396 -12.01 -32.73 -8.74
C GLU A 396 -12.83 -32.04 -9.84
N ILE A 397 -12.38 -32.13 -11.09
CA ILE A 397 -13.11 -31.62 -12.26
C ILE A 397 -14.49 -32.27 -12.38
N ALA A 398 -14.59 -33.59 -12.18
CA ALA A 398 -15.85 -34.34 -12.14
C ALA A 398 -16.84 -33.78 -11.10
N LYS A 399 -16.33 -33.52 -9.89
CA LYS A 399 -17.10 -32.99 -8.77
C LYS A 399 -17.59 -31.58 -9.05
N LEU A 400 -16.72 -30.72 -9.59
CA LEU A 400 -17.07 -29.34 -9.97
C LEU A 400 -18.18 -29.33 -11.03
N TYR A 401 -18.09 -30.19 -12.04
CA TYR A 401 -19.13 -30.35 -13.05
C TYR A 401 -20.49 -30.77 -12.43
N SER A 402 -20.46 -31.76 -11.54
CA SER A 402 -21.66 -32.26 -10.85
C SER A 402 -22.33 -31.18 -9.99
N ASN A 403 -21.54 -30.21 -9.50
CA ASN A 403 -22.00 -29.06 -8.72
C ASN A 403 -22.43 -27.86 -9.60
N GLY A 404 -22.50 -28.01 -10.93
CA GLY A 404 -23.01 -26.98 -11.83
C GLY A 404 -21.96 -25.99 -12.34
N ALA A 405 -20.65 -26.29 -12.24
CA ALA A 405 -19.60 -25.43 -12.77
C ALA A 405 -19.69 -25.24 -14.30
N ARG A 406 -19.24 -24.07 -14.78
CA ARG A 406 -19.04 -23.77 -16.20
C ARG A 406 -17.54 -23.79 -16.52
N PHE A 407 -17.18 -24.39 -17.65
CA PHE A 407 -15.82 -24.58 -18.09
C PHE A 407 -15.53 -23.71 -19.31
N TYR A 408 -14.45 -22.93 -19.23
CA TYR A 408 -14.04 -22.01 -20.27
C TYR A 408 -12.60 -22.31 -20.67
N THR A 409 -12.35 -22.46 -21.97
CA THR A 409 -11.00 -22.67 -22.51
C THR A 409 -10.58 -21.45 -23.32
N CYS A 410 -9.53 -20.76 -22.89
CA CYS A 410 -8.97 -19.60 -23.58
C CYS A 410 -7.60 -19.97 -24.18
N GLY A 411 -7.44 -19.76 -25.50
CA GLY A 411 -6.23 -20.05 -26.26
C GLY A 411 -6.56 -20.71 -27.60
N SER A 412 -5.52 -21.04 -28.38
CA SER A 412 -5.68 -21.54 -29.76
C SER A 412 -6.69 -22.71 -29.85
N ALA A 413 -7.81 -22.48 -30.54
CA ALA A 413 -8.87 -23.48 -30.74
C ALA A 413 -8.32 -24.78 -31.34
N ASN A 414 -7.44 -24.67 -32.34
CA ASN A 414 -6.85 -25.80 -33.08
C ASN A 414 -5.78 -26.58 -32.31
N LYS A 415 -5.32 -26.09 -31.15
CA LYS A 415 -4.26 -26.75 -30.35
C LYS A 415 -4.71 -27.00 -28.93
N LEU A 416 -4.88 -25.92 -28.16
CA LEU A 416 -5.26 -26.01 -26.75
C LEU A 416 -6.72 -26.46 -26.63
N GLY A 417 -7.62 -25.85 -27.41
CA GLY A 417 -9.03 -26.22 -27.42
C GLY A 417 -9.24 -27.71 -27.71
N THR A 418 -8.61 -28.23 -28.78
CA THR A 418 -8.67 -29.66 -29.12
C THR A 418 -8.10 -30.54 -28.01
N SER A 419 -6.94 -30.22 -27.45
CA SER A 419 -6.29 -31.04 -26.42
C SER A 419 -7.11 -31.11 -25.12
N VAL A 420 -7.68 -29.98 -24.72
CA VAL A 420 -8.58 -29.88 -23.56
C VAL A 420 -9.89 -30.64 -23.82
N LYS A 421 -10.49 -30.51 -25.02
CA LYS A 421 -11.69 -31.26 -25.40
C LYS A 421 -11.46 -32.77 -25.34
N THR A 422 -10.35 -33.26 -25.90
CA THR A 422 -9.99 -34.69 -25.84
C THR A 422 -9.81 -35.17 -24.41
N CYS A 423 -9.20 -34.35 -23.54
CA CYS A 423 -9.07 -34.68 -22.12
C CYS A 423 -10.42 -34.78 -21.42
N PHE A 424 -11.34 -33.85 -21.65
CA PHE A 424 -12.69 -33.90 -21.10
C PHE A 424 -13.47 -35.15 -21.54
N ILE A 425 -13.36 -35.55 -22.81
CA ILE A 425 -13.98 -36.80 -23.30
C ILE A 425 -13.51 -38.00 -22.49
N LYS A 426 -12.19 -38.10 -22.23
CA LYS A 426 -11.63 -39.18 -21.41
C LYS A 426 -12.14 -39.16 -19.98
N ILE A 427 -12.18 -37.97 -19.38
CA ILE A 427 -12.69 -37.79 -18.01
C ILE A 427 -14.17 -38.22 -17.93
N ILE A 428 -15.00 -37.82 -18.91
CA ILE A 428 -16.41 -38.20 -18.98
C ILE A 428 -16.56 -39.70 -19.15
N ALA A 429 -15.80 -40.32 -20.06
CA ALA A 429 -15.81 -41.77 -20.28
C ALA A 429 -15.48 -42.55 -18.99
N GLU A 430 -14.47 -42.11 -18.23
CA GLU A 430 -14.09 -42.72 -16.95
C GLU A 430 -15.20 -42.61 -15.89
N ILE A 431 -15.81 -41.43 -15.76
CA ILE A 431 -16.85 -41.18 -14.74
C ILE A 431 -18.17 -41.89 -15.07
N THR A 432 -18.56 -41.88 -16.34
CA THR A 432 -19.86 -42.42 -16.78
C THR A 432 -19.79 -43.88 -17.23
N GLN A 433 -18.59 -44.48 -17.23
CA GLN A 433 -18.33 -45.85 -17.69
C GLN A 433 -18.86 -46.14 -19.11
N CYS A 434 -18.73 -45.15 -19.99
CA CYS A 434 -19.13 -45.26 -21.40
C CYS A 434 -17.90 -45.23 -22.32
N ASN A 435 -18.09 -45.51 -23.61
CA ASN A 435 -17.01 -45.40 -24.60
C ASN A 435 -16.77 -43.92 -25.00
N GLU A 436 -15.60 -43.62 -25.57
CA GLU A 436 -15.22 -42.23 -25.92
C GLU A 436 -16.16 -41.59 -26.98
N VAL A 437 -16.83 -42.39 -27.81
CA VAL A 437 -17.79 -41.90 -28.80
C VAL A 437 -19.08 -41.40 -28.12
N GLU A 438 -19.57 -42.14 -27.13
CA GLU A 438 -20.71 -41.74 -26.30
C GLU A 438 -20.36 -40.53 -25.42
N ALA A 439 -19.18 -40.52 -24.79
CA ALA A 439 -18.69 -39.39 -24.02
C ALA A 439 -18.55 -38.11 -24.86
N GLY A 440 -18.14 -38.24 -26.13
CA GLY A 440 -18.08 -37.14 -27.08
C GLY A 440 -19.43 -36.48 -27.33
N LYS A 441 -20.50 -37.27 -27.46
CA LYS A 441 -21.88 -36.75 -27.62
C LYS A 441 -22.36 -36.04 -26.36
N ILE A 442 -22.07 -36.60 -25.20
CA ILE A 442 -22.39 -35.98 -23.90
C ILE A 442 -21.70 -34.61 -23.79
N LEU A 443 -20.43 -34.51 -24.19
CA LEU A 443 -19.71 -33.24 -24.17
C LEU A 443 -20.30 -32.21 -25.14
N GLU A 444 -20.78 -32.63 -26.31
CA GLU A 444 -21.46 -31.74 -27.27
C GLU A 444 -22.77 -31.19 -26.71
N GLU A 445 -23.56 -32.00 -26.01
CA GLU A 445 -24.76 -31.53 -25.30
C GLU A 445 -24.42 -30.54 -24.18
N ILE A 446 -23.34 -30.78 -23.43
CA ILE A 446 -22.84 -29.88 -22.38
C ILE A 446 -22.34 -28.55 -22.96
N SER A 447 -21.76 -28.58 -24.17
CA SER A 447 -21.19 -27.41 -24.85
C SER A 447 -22.22 -26.34 -25.22
N LEU A 448 -23.52 -26.67 -25.14
CA LEU A 448 -24.60 -25.72 -25.42
C LEU A 448 -24.86 -24.72 -24.25
N ASP A 449 -24.39 -25.01 -23.03
CA ASP A 449 -24.63 -24.13 -21.86
C ASP A 449 -23.43 -24.03 -20.88
N ARG A 450 -22.62 -25.08 -20.75
CA ARG A 450 -21.62 -25.17 -19.65
C ARG A 450 -20.18 -25.39 -20.07
N TYR A 451 -19.89 -25.53 -21.37
CA TYR A 451 -18.52 -25.61 -21.88
C TYR A 451 -18.35 -24.71 -23.12
N SER A 452 -17.35 -23.83 -23.11
CA SER A 452 -17.03 -22.98 -24.26
C SER A 452 -15.52 -22.89 -24.50
N VAL A 453 -15.15 -22.80 -25.77
CA VAL A 453 -13.79 -22.62 -26.26
C VAL A 453 -13.76 -21.29 -27.02
N ASP A 454 -12.72 -20.49 -26.78
CA ASP A 454 -12.50 -19.20 -27.44
C ASP A 454 -13.44 -18.07 -26.97
N VAL A 455 -13.47 -17.85 -25.65
CA VAL A 455 -14.41 -16.93 -24.96
C VAL A 455 -14.05 -15.43 -25.11
N PHE A 456 -12.94 -15.11 -25.78
CA PHE A 456 -12.39 -13.74 -25.84
C PHE A 456 -12.08 -13.23 -27.26
N THR A 457 -12.86 -13.63 -28.27
CA THR A 457 -12.91 -12.90 -29.55
C THR A 457 -13.86 -11.72 -29.50
#